data_AF-A0ABD0RM30-F1
#
_entry.id   AF-A0ABD0RM30-F1
#
_cell.length_a   1.000
_cell.length_b   1.000
_cell.length_c   1.000
_cell.angle_alpha   90.00
_cell.angle_beta   90.00
_cell.angle_gamma   90.00
#
_symmetry.space_group_name_H-M   'P 1'
#
loop_
_entity.id
_entity.type
_entity.pdbx_description
1 polymer ?
#
loop_
_entity_poly.entity_id
_entity_poly.type
_entity_poly.pdbx_seq_one_letter_code
_entity_poly.pdbx_strand_id
1 'polypeptide(L)'
;ERIFTELIHSIEKHRSEVKQLIRDQERAAVSRAEEQLEQLMKEIDDLRRRDADLNQLSQTEDHIYFLQSLSSVSLSGSTDGFTISSHLSFDDMVNSVSQLRDKLEQFCKEEREQISGR
;
A
#
# COMPACT_ATOMS: atom_id res chain seq x y z
N GLU A 1 26.49 22.96 27.25
CA GLU A 1 26.35 22.26 25.95
C GLU A 1 25.68 20.89 26.03
N ARG A 2 26.03 20.02 27.00
CA ARG A 2 25.51 18.63 27.11
C ARG A 2 23.99 18.46 26.88
N ILE A 3 23.15 19.33 27.46
CA ILE A 3 21.68 19.25 27.30
C ILE A 3 21.26 19.41 25.84
N PHE A 4 21.85 20.35 25.10
CA PHE A 4 21.55 20.55 23.68
C PHE A 4 22.01 19.35 22.85
N THR A 5 23.15 18.75 23.17
CA THR A 5 23.64 17.53 22.51
C THR A 5 22.66 16.37 22.71
N GLU A 6 22.18 16.15 23.94
CA GLU A 6 21.20 15.10 24.25
C GLU A 6 19.86 15.33 23.52
N LEU A 7 19.42 16.59 23.41
CA LEU A 7 18.20 16.96 22.68
C LEU A 7 18.33 16.71 21.17
N ILE A 8 19.44 17.14 20.55
CA ILE A 8 19.72 16.90 19.13
C ILE A 8 19.73 15.38 18.86
N HIS A 9 20.43 14.62 19.70
CA HIS A 9 20.50 13.17 19.57
C HIS A 9 19.11 12.51 19.65
N SER A 10 18.26 12.98 20.56
CA SER A 10 16.87 12.52 20.65
C SER A 10 16.09 12.81 19.37
N ILE A 11 16.20 14.02 18.81
CA ILE A 11 15.52 14.40 17.57
C ILE A 11 16.00 13.54 16.39
N GLU A 12 17.31 13.32 16.26
CA GLU A 12 17.90 12.48 15.22
C GLU A 12 17.44 11.02 15.31
N LYS A 13 17.33 10.49 16.54
CA LYS A 13 16.80 9.16 16.80
C LYS A 13 15.34 9.04 16.31
N HIS A 14 14.46 9.93 16.76
CA HIS A 14 13.04 9.91 16.37
C HIS A 14 12.86 10.15 14.86
N ARG A 15 13.67 11.02 14.24
CA ARG A 15 13.70 11.20 12.78
C ARG A 15 14.01 9.88 12.06
N SER A 16 14.96 9.11 12.58
CA SER A 16 15.35 7.82 12.00
C SER A 16 14.24 6.78 12.14
N GLU A 17 13.54 6.76 13.27
CA GLU A 17 12.38 5.90 13.52
C GLU A 17 11.21 6.22 12.57
N VAL A 18 10.86 7.51 12.41
CA VAL A 18 9.83 7.95 11.46
C VAL A 18 10.21 7.58 10.02
N LYS A 19 11.47 7.78 9.63
CA LYS A 19 11.95 7.37 8.30
C LYS A 19 11.84 5.86 8.09
N GLN A 20 12.09 5.06 9.13
CA GLN A 20 11.94 3.61 9.03
C GLN A 20 10.46 3.22 8.85
N LEU A 21 9.56 3.83 9.62
CA LEU A 21 8.13 3.59 9.52
C LEU A 21 7.58 3.87 8.10
N ILE A 22 8.02 4.97 7.47
CA ILE A 22 7.66 5.28 6.08
C ILE A 22 8.10 4.16 5.13
N ARG A 23 9.36 3.71 5.24
CA ARG A 23 9.90 2.64 4.38
C ARG A 23 9.19 1.31 4.58
N ASP A 24 8.81 0.99 5.81
CA ASP A 24 8.08 -0.23 6.13
C ASP A 24 6.66 -0.19 5.53
N GLN A 25 5.99 0.96 5.60
CA GLN A 25 4.69 1.18 4.97
C GLN A 25 4.76 1.12 3.44
N GLU A 26 5.77 1.75 2.83
CA GLU A 26 6.03 1.66 1.38
C GLU A 26 6.25 0.22 0.94
N ARG A 27 7.10 -0.53 1.66
CA ARG A 27 7.37 -1.94 1.36
C ARG A 27 6.11 -2.80 1.46
N ALA A 28 5.31 -2.60 2.51
CA ALA A 28 4.06 -3.33 2.69
C ALA A 28 3.04 -2.98 1.58
N ALA A 29 3.02 -1.74 1.11
CA ALA A 29 2.18 -1.32 0.00
C ALA A 29 2.60 -1.97 -1.32
N VAL A 30 3.90 -1.97 -1.63
CA VAL A 30 4.46 -2.60 -2.83
C VAL A 30 4.18 -4.10 -2.81
N SER A 31 4.46 -4.79 -1.70
CA SER A 31 4.22 -6.23 -1.58
C SER A 31 2.75 -6.60 -1.80
N ARG A 32 1.81 -5.81 -1.27
CA ARG A 32 0.37 -6.02 -1.52
C ARG A 32 0.01 -5.82 -3.00
N ALA A 33 0.57 -4.80 -3.65
CA ALA A 33 0.33 -4.56 -5.07
C ALA A 33 0.92 -5.68 -5.95
N GLU A 34 2.09 -6.22 -5.59
CA GLU A 34 2.72 -7.34 -6.29
C GLU A 34 1.88 -8.62 -6.17
N GLU A 35 1.38 -8.95 -4.98
CA GLU A 35 0.49 -10.11 -4.76
C GLU A 35 -0.81 -10.00 -5.58
N GLN A 36 -1.41 -8.80 -5.61
CA GLN A 36 -2.58 -8.52 -6.43
C GLN A 36 -2.29 -8.63 -7.93
N LEU A 37 -1.13 -8.16 -8.37
CA LEU A 37 -0.71 -8.28 -9.76
C LEU A 37 -0.53 -9.75 -10.17
N GLU A 38 0.08 -10.56 -9.31
CA GLU A 38 0.25 -12.00 -9.54
C GLU A 38 -1.11 -12.71 -9.66
N GLN A 39 -2.06 -12.38 -8.77
CA GLN A 39 -3.42 -12.91 -8.82
C GLN A 39 -4.12 -12.54 -10.14
N LEU A 40 -4.02 -11.28 -10.58
CA LEU A 40 -4.60 -10.81 -11.84
C LEU A 40 -3.97 -11.49 -13.05
N MET A 41 -2.64 -11.69 -13.06
CA MET A 41 -1.96 -12.40 -14.14
C MET A 41 -2.47 -13.84 -14.26
N LYS A 42 -2.63 -14.53 -13.12
CA LYS A 42 -3.19 -15.88 -13.09
C LYS A 42 -4.64 -15.91 -13.60
N GLU A 43 -5.46 -14.94 -13.20
CA GLU A 43 -6.84 -14.83 -13.68
C GLU A 43 -6.90 -14.60 -15.20
N ILE A 44 -6.03 -13.74 -15.74
CA ILE A 44 -5.91 -13.51 -17.19
C ILE A 44 -5.53 -14.81 -17.91
N ASP A 45 -4.57 -15.57 -17.40
CA ASP A 45 -4.14 -16.81 -18.03
C ASP A 45 -5.21 -17.91 -17.96
N ASP A 46 -5.94 -18.01 -16.84
CA ASP A 46 -7.07 -18.92 -16.69
C ASP A 46 -8.26 -18.50 -17.59
N LEU A 47 -8.48 -17.20 -17.78
CA LEU A 47 -9.45 -16.67 -18.75
C LEU A 47 -9.05 -17.01 -20.19
N ARG A 48 -7.78 -16.80 -20.56
CA ARG A 48 -7.26 -17.16 -21.89
C ARG A 48 -7.38 -18.65 -22.19
N ARG A 49 -7.10 -19.51 -21.21
CA ARG A 49 -7.28 -20.96 -21.35
C ARG A 49 -8.74 -21.30 -21.61
N ARG A 50 -9.66 -20.77 -20.80
CA ARG A 50 -11.10 -20.99 -20.96
C ARG A 50 -11.62 -20.47 -22.30
N ASP A 51 -11.14 -19.31 -22.75
CA ASP A 51 -11.50 -18.75 -24.05
C ASP A 51 -11.04 -19.68 -25.19
N ALA A 52 -9.84 -20.24 -25.11
CA ALA A 52 -9.35 -21.22 -26.08
C ALA A 52 -10.18 -22.51 -26.07
N ASP A 53 -10.51 -23.04 -24.88
CA ASP A 53 -11.34 -24.24 -24.72
C ASP A 53 -12.75 -24.02 -25.31
N LEU A 54 -13.35 -22.85 -25.05
CA LEU A 54 -14.65 -22.47 -25.61
C LEU A 54 -14.59 -22.29 -27.12
N ASN A 55 -13.54 -21.67 -27.66
CA ASN A 55 -13.34 -21.54 -29.10
C ASN A 55 -13.24 -22.91 -29.78
N GLN A 56 -12.48 -23.84 -29.21
CA GLN A 56 -12.39 -25.22 -29.71
C GLN A 56 -13.74 -25.94 -29.64
N LEU A 57 -14.45 -25.82 -28.51
CA LEU A 57 -15.75 -26.43 -28.32
C LEU A 57 -16.78 -25.90 -29.34
N SER A 58 -16.75 -24.59 -29.63
CA SER A 58 -17.64 -23.95 -30.61
C SER A 58 -17.48 -24.48 -32.04
N GLN A 59 -16.31 -25.03 -32.38
CA GLN A 59 -16.01 -25.62 -33.68
C GLN A 59 -16.43 -27.09 -33.77
N THR A 60 -16.95 -27.68 -32.69
CA THR A 60 -17.29 -29.12 -32.67
C THR A 60 -18.64 -29.38 -33.34
N GLU A 61 -18.65 -30.27 -34.33
CA GLU A 61 -19.88 -30.67 -35.05
C GLU A 61 -20.73 -31.70 -34.29
N ASP A 62 -20.12 -32.47 -33.37
CA ASP A 62 -20.84 -33.41 -32.50
C ASP A 62 -21.58 -32.65 -31.39
N HIS A 63 -22.89 -32.49 -31.58
CA HIS A 63 -23.75 -31.77 -30.66
C HIS A 63 -23.95 -32.48 -29.30
N ILE A 64 -23.79 -33.81 -29.22
CA ILE A 64 -23.89 -34.53 -27.94
C ILE A 64 -22.63 -34.23 -27.11
N TYR A 65 -21.46 -34.34 -27.74
CA TYR A 65 -20.19 -33.99 -27.09
C TYR A 65 -20.16 -32.51 -26.70
N PHE A 66 -20.67 -31.62 -27.56
CA PHE A 66 -20.78 -30.19 -27.27
C PHE A 66 -21.55 -29.93 -25.96
N LEU A 67 -22.76 -30.50 -25.84
CA LEU A 67 -23.61 -30.31 -24.65
C LEU A 67 -22.98 -30.89 -23.39
N GLN A 68 -22.29 -32.04 -23.49
CA GLN A 68 -21.58 -32.64 -22.35
C GLN A 68 -20.40 -31.78 -21.90
N SER A 69 -19.55 -31.36 -22.83
CA SER A 69 -18.36 -30.56 -22.54
C SER A 69 -18.71 -29.14 -22.06
N LEU A 70 -19.75 -28.50 -22.59
CA LEU A 70 -20.19 -27.17 -22.13
C LEU A 70 -20.58 -27.17 -20.65
N SER A 71 -21.22 -28.24 -20.17
CA SER A 71 -21.58 -28.39 -18.75
C SER A 71 -20.38 -28.52 -17.80
N SER A 72 -19.21 -28.90 -18.35
CA SER A 72 -17.96 -29.03 -17.60
C SER A 72 -17.14 -27.73 -17.53
N VAL A 73 -17.37 -26.80 -18.47
CA VAL A 73 -16.71 -25.48 -18.47
C VAL A 73 -17.41 -24.61 -17.43
N SER A 74 -16.79 -24.45 -16.26
CA SER A 74 -17.33 -23.59 -15.21
C SER A 74 -17.33 -22.12 -15.67
N LEU A 75 -18.52 -21.53 -15.78
CA LEU A 75 -18.74 -20.12 -16.15
C LEU A 75 -18.59 -19.16 -14.96
N SER A 76 -17.99 -19.60 -13.85
CA SER A 76 -17.78 -18.76 -12.67
C SER A 76 -16.77 -17.66 -13.01
N GLY A 77 -17.26 -16.47 -13.36
CA GLY A 77 -16.46 -15.25 -13.42
C GLY A 77 -16.19 -14.80 -11.99
N SER A 78 -14.93 -14.77 -11.58
CA SER A 78 -14.53 -14.15 -10.32
C SER A 78 -14.68 -12.63 -10.45
N THR A 79 -15.85 -12.11 -10.08
CA THR A 79 -16.01 -10.70 -9.72
C THR A 79 -15.79 -10.56 -8.23
N ASP A 80 -14.56 -10.79 -7.76
CA ASP A 80 -14.18 -10.31 -6.43
C ASP A 80 -13.66 -8.88 -6.62
N GLY A 81 -14.49 -7.92 -6.17
CA GLY A 81 -14.31 -6.50 -6.46
C GLY A 81 -12.94 -5.99 -6.03
N PHE A 82 -12.12 -5.65 -7.01
CA PHE A 82 -10.80 -5.05 -6.84
C PHE A 82 -10.94 -3.72 -6.09
N THR A 83 -10.68 -3.75 -4.78
CA THR A 83 -10.68 -2.55 -3.95
C THR A 83 -9.24 -2.17 -3.66
N ILE A 84 -8.66 -1.29 -4.49
CA ILE A 84 -7.41 -0.61 -4.12
C ILE A 84 -7.77 0.34 -2.97
N SER A 85 -7.53 -0.09 -1.75
CA SER A 85 -7.49 0.80 -0.60
C SER A 85 -6.29 1.74 -0.75
N SER A 86 -6.53 2.93 -1.31
CA SER A 86 -5.52 3.98 -1.52
C SER A 86 -5.16 4.75 -0.24
N HIS A 87 -5.20 4.12 0.93
CA HIS A 87 -4.90 4.80 2.21
C HIS A 87 -3.39 4.92 2.49
N LEU A 88 -2.62 5.38 1.50
CA LEU A 88 -1.21 5.75 1.66
C LEU A 88 -1.09 7.28 1.72
N SER A 89 -1.78 7.92 2.65
CA SER A 89 -1.54 9.33 2.96
C SER A 89 -0.56 9.44 4.13
N PHE A 90 0.41 10.34 3.98
CA PHE A 90 1.32 10.75 5.05
C PHE A 90 0.92 12.12 5.63
N ASP A 91 -0.25 12.66 5.27
CA ASP A 91 -0.65 14.02 5.64
C ASP A 91 -0.70 14.20 7.16
N ASP A 92 -1.27 13.23 7.88
CA ASP A 92 -1.32 13.24 9.35
C ASP A 92 0.07 13.23 9.98
N MET A 93 1.02 12.50 9.37
CA MET A 93 2.40 12.44 9.82
C MET A 93 3.12 13.77 9.57
N VAL A 94 2.97 14.34 8.37
CA VAL A 94 3.52 15.65 8.01
C VAL A 94 2.98 16.74 8.92
N ASN A 95 1.68 16.72 9.20
CA ASN A 95 1.02 17.63 10.13
C ASN A 95 1.58 17.49 11.54
N SER A 96 1.73 16.26 12.03
CA SER A 96 2.27 15.98 13.37
C SER A 96 3.73 16.45 13.52
N VAL A 97 4.58 16.19 12.52
CA VAL A 97 5.98 16.63 12.53
C VAL A 97 6.09 18.16 12.42
N SER A 98 5.21 18.79 11.63
CA SER A 98 5.15 20.26 11.55
C SER A 98 4.74 20.89 12.88
N GLN A 99 3.73 20.33 13.54
CA GLN A 99 3.32 20.78 14.88
C GLN A 99 4.43 20.59 15.91
N LEU A 100 5.21 19.51 15.84
CA LEU A 100 6.36 19.30 16.72
C LEU A 100 7.42 20.40 16.53
N ARG A 101 7.75 20.73 15.27
CA ARG A 101 8.67 21.83 14.95
C ARG A 101 8.17 23.14 15.54
N ASP A 102 6.91 23.49 15.29
CA ASP A 102 6.34 24.78 15.72
C ASP A 102 6.32 24.90 17.25
N LYS A 103 5.97 23.81 17.95
CA LYS A 103 6.04 23.75 19.43
C LYS A 103 7.46 23.91 19.95
N LEU A 104 8.44 23.27 19.32
CA LEU A 104 9.84 23.37 19.72
C LEU A 104 10.37 24.80 19.53
N GLU A 105 10.06 25.44 18.40
CA GLU A 105 10.48 26.82 18.11
C GLU A 105 9.84 27.82 19.09
N GLN A 106 8.54 27.67 19.36
CA GLN A 106 7.83 28.48 20.33
C GLN A 106 8.43 28.34 21.73
N PHE A 107 8.69 27.10 22.18
CA PHE A 107 9.33 26.84 23.48
C PHE A 107 10.72 27.50 23.57
N CYS A 108 11.55 27.37 22.53
CA CYS A 108 12.87 28.01 22.51
C CYS A 108 12.81 29.54 22.59
N LYS A 109 11.78 30.15 21.97
CA LYS A 109 11.55 31.59 22.04
C LYS A 109 11.16 32.03 23.45
N GLU A 110 10.19 31.36 24.06
CA GLU A 110 9.69 31.67 25.41
C GLU A 110 10.79 31.59 26.47
N GLU A 111 11.60 30.53 26.43
CA GLU A 111 12.71 30.34 27.37
C GLU A 111 13.81 31.41 27.19
N ARG A 112 14.07 31.84 25.94
CA ARG A 112 15.04 32.91 25.68
C ARG A 112 14.58 34.24 26.28
N GLU A 113 13.31 34.60 26.13
CA GLU A 113 12.74 35.81 26.73
C GLU A 113 12.76 35.75 28.26
N GLN A 114 12.44 34.60 28.86
CA GLN A 114 12.54 34.40 30.32
C GLN A 114 13.96 34.61 30.85
N ILE A 115 14.98 34.12 30.13
CA ILE A 115 16.38 34.28 30.53
C ILE A 115 16.84 35.73 30.32
N SER A 116 16.39 36.41 29.26
CA SER A 116 16.78 37.80 28.98
C SER A 116 16.07 38.83 29.86
N GLY A 117 14.88 38.51 30.39
CA GLY A 117 14.13 39.37 31.31
C GLY A 117 14.53 39.24 32.78
N ARG A 118 15.56 38.43 33.07
CA ARG A 118 16.11 38.18 34.40
C ARG A 118 17.45 38.87 34.58
#